data_AF-A0AA40VE81-F1
#
_entry.id   AF-A0AA40VE81-F1
#
_cell.length_a   1.000
_cell.length_b   1.000
_cell.length_c   1.000
_cell.angle_alpha   90.00
_cell.angle_beta   90.00
_cell.angle_gamma   90.00
#
_symmetry.space_group_name_H-M   'P 1'
#
loop_
_entity.id
_entity.type
_entity.pdbx_description
1 polymer ?
#
loop_
_entity_poly.entity_id
_entity_poly.type
_entity_poly.pdbx_seq_one_letter_code
_entity_poly.pdbx_strand_id
1 'polypeptide(L)'
;MSAHRILSGKVVIATHNAGKLVEMRELLAPFGVEAVSAGELGLPEPDETGTMFSENAAIKAHAAAKASGLPAFADDSGLCVDALDGAPGLFSARWAGPAKDFSGAMARIADELDRRGATNRRAHFVSALVLAWPDGHTELFEGRVFGDLVAPRGQLGFGYDPMFRPEGMDRTFGEISSEEKHGVDWQSGNALSHRARAFVELARACLRRPV
;
A
#
# COMPACT_ATOMS: atom_id res chain seq x y z
N MET A 1 23.57 -10.96 10.09
CA MET A 1 22.17 -10.59 9.75
C MET A 1 21.42 -10.51 11.06
N SER A 2 20.91 -9.33 11.43
CA SER A 2 20.04 -9.24 12.60
C SER A 2 18.76 -10.03 12.29
N ALA A 3 18.33 -10.89 13.20
CA ALA A 3 17.06 -11.58 13.04
C ALA A 3 15.92 -10.55 13.05
N HIS A 4 14.94 -10.71 12.15
CA HIS A 4 13.72 -9.90 12.15
C HIS A 4 13.00 -10.03 13.49
N ARG A 5 12.42 -8.92 13.97
CA ARG A 5 11.64 -8.93 15.20
C ARG A 5 10.23 -9.47 14.94
N ILE A 6 9.83 -10.47 15.73
CA ILE A 6 8.51 -11.09 15.63
C ILE A 6 7.45 -10.17 16.24
N LEU A 7 6.35 -9.96 15.51
CA LEU A 7 5.15 -9.32 15.99
C LEU A 7 4.21 -10.37 16.61
N SER A 8 3.71 -10.07 17.79
CA SER A 8 2.72 -10.87 18.50
C SER A 8 1.82 -9.98 19.34
N GLY A 9 0.57 -10.41 19.59
CA GLY A 9 -0.37 -9.64 20.40
C GLY A 9 -1.04 -8.53 19.60
N LYS A 10 -0.90 -7.28 20.04
CA LYS A 10 -1.63 -6.13 19.50
C LYS A 10 -0.73 -5.23 18.65
N VAL A 11 -1.25 -4.75 17.52
CA VAL A 11 -0.59 -3.79 16.63
C VAL A 11 -1.52 -2.63 16.30
N VAL A 12 -0.96 -1.42 16.20
CA VAL A 12 -1.68 -0.23 15.72
C VAL A 12 -1.54 -0.12 14.21
N ILE A 13 -2.64 -0.04 13.48
CA ILE A 13 -2.63 0.32 12.06
C ILE A 13 -2.70 1.85 11.99
N ALA A 14 -1.64 2.49 11.50
CA ALA A 14 -1.49 3.93 11.35
C ALA A 14 -2.34 4.48 10.18
N THR A 15 -3.65 4.26 10.26
CA THR A 15 -4.66 4.70 9.31
C THR A 15 -5.89 5.18 10.07
N HIS A 16 -6.53 6.23 9.55
CA HIS A 16 -7.85 6.69 9.98
C HIS A 16 -8.95 6.18 9.05
N ASN A 17 -8.59 5.44 8.00
CA ASN A 17 -9.52 4.82 7.07
C ASN A 17 -10.02 3.47 7.62
N ALA A 18 -11.31 3.42 7.99
CA ALA A 18 -11.97 2.23 8.50
C ALA A 18 -11.97 1.05 7.52
N GLY A 19 -12.04 1.30 6.21
CA GLY A 19 -11.97 0.24 5.19
C GLY A 19 -10.60 -0.45 5.16
N LYS A 20 -9.51 0.33 5.21
CA LYS A 20 -8.15 -0.22 5.33
C LYS A 20 -7.97 -1.04 6.62
N LEU A 21 -8.60 -0.63 7.72
CA LEU A 21 -8.53 -1.37 8.99
C LEU A 21 -9.17 -2.76 8.89
N VAL A 22 -10.32 -2.88 8.23
CA VAL A 22 -10.99 -4.18 8.02
C VAL A 22 -10.08 -5.13 7.24
N GLU A 23 -9.51 -4.66 6.11
CA GLU A 23 -8.57 -5.47 5.32
C GLU A 23 -7.35 -5.92 6.14
N MET A 24 -6.77 -5.04 6.95
CA MET A 24 -5.63 -5.40 7.80
C MET A 24 -5.98 -6.39 8.91
N ARG A 25 -7.19 -6.30 9.49
CA ARG A 25 -7.68 -7.26 10.48
C ARG A 25 -7.79 -8.66 9.88
N GLU A 26 -8.35 -8.77 8.69
CA GLU A 26 -8.49 -10.05 7.97
C GLU A 26 -7.13 -10.69 7.65
N LEU A 27 -6.16 -9.88 7.21
CA LEU A 27 -4.81 -10.35 6.90
C LEU A 27 -4.02 -10.80 8.14
N LEU A 28 -4.20 -10.14 9.28
CA LEU A 28 -3.47 -10.41 10.52
C LEU A 28 -4.11 -11.50 11.39
N ALA A 29 -5.43 -11.71 11.28
CA ALA A 29 -6.17 -12.67 12.09
C ALA A 29 -5.59 -14.11 12.06
N PRO A 30 -5.14 -14.67 10.91
CA PRO A 30 -4.53 -16.01 10.86
C PRO A 30 -3.23 -16.15 11.68
N PHE A 31 -2.62 -15.03 12.07
CA PHE A 31 -1.39 -14.99 12.86
C PHE A 31 -1.63 -14.68 14.34
N GLY A 32 -2.91 -14.59 14.78
CA GLY A 32 -3.25 -14.26 16.15
C GLY A 32 -2.85 -12.84 16.57
N VAL A 33 -2.72 -11.93 15.59
CA VAL A 33 -2.38 -10.52 15.83
C VAL A 33 -3.66 -9.68 15.81
N GLU A 34 -3.93 -8.99 16.91
CA GLU A 34 -5.05 -8.06 17.05
C GLU A 34 -4.68 -6.69 16.47
N ALA A 35 -5.50 -6.17 15.55
CA ALA A 35 -5.28 -4.86 14.93
C ALA A 35 -6.28 -3.81 15.45
N VAL A 36 -5.74 -2.71 15.98
CA VAL A 36 -6.46 -1.48 16.37
C VAL A 36 -5.99 -0.34 15.48
N SER A 37 -6.86 0.60 15.10
CA SER A 37 -6.45 1.74 14.28
C SER A 37 -5.98 2.94 15.11
N ALA A 38 -5.12 3.78 14.52
CA ALA A 38 -4.80 5.09 15.06
C ALA A 38 -6.05 5.96 15.27
N GLY A 39 -7.04 5.85 14.38
CA GLY A 39 -8.34 6.52 14.52
C GLY A 39 -9.13 6.09 15.75
N GLU A 40 -9.24 4.77 16.01
CA GLU A 40 -9.91 4.24 17.22
C GLU A 40 -9.22 4.68 18.52
N LEU A 41 -7.91 4.89 18.48
CA LEU A 41 -7.11 5.39 19.60
C LEU A 41 -7.08 6.93 19.71
N GLY A 42 -7.73 7.65 18.79
CA GLY A 42 -7.73 9.12 18.77
C GLY A 42 -6.34 9.73 18.55
N LEU A 43 -5.44 9.02 17.88
CA LEU A 43 -4.08 9.50 17.61
C LEU A 43 -4.09 10.54 16.47
N PRO A 44 -3.23 11.57 16.54
CA PRO A 44 -3.11 12.56 15.47
C PRO A 44 -2.48 11.94 14.21
N GLU A 45 -2.86 12.45 13.04
CA GLU A 45 -2.15 12.17 11.78
C GLU A 45 -0.84 13.00 11.74
N PRO A 46 0.33 12.37 11.56
CA PRO A 46 1.57 13.12 11.40
C PRO A 46 1.71 13.70 9.99
N ASP A 47 2.45 14.79 9.85
CA ASP A 47 2.77 15.36 8.54
C ASP A 47 3.68 14.43 7.73
N GLU A 48 3.22 14.04 6.53
CA GLU A 48 4.01 13.28 5.55
C GLU A 48 5.02 14.20 4.85
N THR A 49 6.23 14.27 5.42
CA THR A 49 7.34 15.11 4.95
C THR A 49 8.45 14.32 4.24
N GLY A 50 8.25 13.01 4.06
CA GLY A 50 9.19 12.12 3.39
C GLY A 50 9.30 12.40 1.88
N THR A 51 10.45 12.01 1.34
CA THR A 51 10.80 12.01 -0.08
C THR A 51 10.73 10.63 -0.72
N MET A 52 10.46 9.60 0.08
CA MET A 52 10.23 8.21 -0.33
C MET A 52 8.98 7.63 0.35
N PHE A 53 8.38 6.60 -0.26
CA PHE A 53 7.21 5.91 0.33
C PHE A 53 7.56 5.31 1.70
N SER A 54 8.76 4.71 1.80
CA SER A 54 9.29 4.17 3.05
C SER A 54 9.42 5.22 4.15
N GLU A 55 9.78 6.46 3.82
CA GLU A 55 9.93 7.55 4.79
C GLU A 55 8.56 8.00 5.33
N ASN A 56 7.57 8.19 4.45
CA ASN A 56 6.20 8.51 4.88
C ASN A 56 5.58 7.39 5.71
N ALA A 57 5.77 6.12 5.29
CA ALA A 57 5.34 4.97 6.08
C ALA A 57 6.04 4.94 7.45
N ALA A 58 7.35 5.18 7.50
CA ALA A 58 8.10 5.20 8.76
C ALA A 58 7.63 6.34 9.69
N ILE A 59 7.40 7.55 9.17
CA ILE A 59 6.86 8.67 9.94
C ILE A 59 5.53 8.28 10.60
N LYS A 60 4.61 7.70 9.82
CA LYS A 60 3.30 7.23 10.30
C LYS A 60 3.44 6.13 11.36
N ALA A 61 4.26 5.12 11.10
CA ALA A 61 4.44 3.99 12.00
C ALA A 61 5.09 4.42 13.32
N HIS A 62 6.17 5.21 13.28
CA HIS A 62 6.85 5.70 14.49
C HIS A 62 5.96 6.61 15.33
N ALA A 63 5.19 7.50 14.70
CA ALA A 63 4.26 8.38 15.42
C ALA A 63 3.21 7.54 16.18
N ALA A 64 2.59 6.58 15.50
CA ALA A 64 1.60 5.69 16.10
C ALA A 64 2.21 4.81 17.20
N ALA A 65 3.39 4.23 16.99
CA ALA A 65 4.05 3.37 17.97
C ALA A 65 4.44 4.13 19.24
N LYS A 66 5.01 5.33 19.08
CA LYS A 66 5.39 6.20 20.19
C LYS A 66 4.19 6.68 21.00
N ALA A 67 3.10 7.07 20.32
CA ALA A 67 1.92 7.61 20.99
C ALA A 67 1.09 6.53 21.71
N SER A 68 1.07 5.31 21.17
CA SER A 68 0.28 4.20 21.74
C SER A 68 1.04 3.32 22.73
N GLY A 69 2.39 3.30 22.67
CA GLY A 69 3.21 2.32 23.39
C GLY A 69 3.10 0.90 22.84
N LEU A 70 2.53 0.71 21.66
CA LEU A 70 2.37 -0.58 20.97
C LEU A 70 3.20 -0.60 19.68
N PRO A 71 3.53 -1.79 19.13
CA PRO A 71 4.00 -1.88 17.76
C PRO A 71 2.97 -1.25 16.80
N ALA A 72 3.43 -0.60 15.74
CA ALA A 72 2.56 0.02 14.76
C ALA A 72 2.99 -0.26 13.32
N PHE A 73 1.99 -0.48 12.49
CA PHE A 73 2.08 -0.73 11.07
C PHE A 73 1.61 0.49 10.28
N ALA A 74 2.35 0.88 9.25
CA ALA A 74 1.92 1.89 8.30
C ALA A 74 2.19 1.47 6.85
N ASP A 75 1.31 1.89 5.95
CA ASP A 75 1.44 1.76 4.49
C ASP A 75 1.57 3.15 3.86
N ASP A 76 2.52 3.29 2.95
CA ASP A 76 2.50 4.36 1.96
C ASP A 76 2.59 3.75 0.56
N SER A 77 1.64 4.09 -0.30
CA SER A 77 1.49 3.48 -1.62
C SER A 77 1.13 4.48 -2.70
N GLY A 78 1.56 4.19 -3.93
CA GLY A 78 1.34 5.08 -5.07
C GLY A 78 1.56 4.41 -6.42
N LEU A 79 1.06 5.08 -7.47
CA LEU A 79 1.30 4.74 -8.86
C LEU A 79 2.49 5.55 -9.38
N CYS A 80 3.46 4.87 -9.98
CA CYS A 80 4.61 5.47 -10.63
C CYS A 80 4.54 5.19 -12.13
N VAL A 81 4.53 6.23 -12.95
CA VAL A 81 4.47 6.12 -14.41
C VAL A 81 5.84 6.47 -14.98
N ASP A 82 6.44 5.54 -15.72
CA ASP A 82 7.84 5.65 -16.15
C ASP A 82 8.05 6.86 -17.07
N ALA A 83 7.13 7.08 -18.03
CA ALA A 83 7.17 8.20 -18.96
C ALA A 83 6.86 9.57 -18.29
N LEU A 84 6.40 9.57 -17.05
CA LEU A 84 6.18 10.77 -16.24
C LEU A 84 7.22 10.93 -15.12
N ASP A 85 8.40 10.33 -15.29
CA ASP A 85 9.51 10.39 -14.32
C ASP A 85 9.10 9.89 -12.93
N GLY A 86 8.21 8.89 -12.89
CA GLY A 86 7.68 8.30 -11.66
C GLY A 86 6.45 9.02 -11.07
N ALA A 87 5.97 10.10 -11.68
CA ALA A 87 4.73 10.75 -11.26
C ALA A 87 3.50 9.86 -11.56
N PRO A 88 2.41 9.93 -10.77
CA PRO A 88 2.20 10.82 -9.63
C PRO A 88 3.03 10.48 -8.38
N GLY A 89 3.50 9.24 -8.24
CA GLY A 89 4.42 8.82 -7.17
C GLY A 89 3.84 9.06 -5.78
N LEU A 90 4.61 9.67 -4.88
CA LEU A 90 4.17 10.04 -3.53
C LEU A 90 2.94 10.95 -3.51
N PHE A 91 2.70 11.68 -4.58
CA PHE A 91 1.57 12.59 -4.71
C PHE A 91 0.33 11.90 -5.30
N SER A 92 0.32 10.57 -5.41
CA SER A 92 -0.77 9.77 -5.97
C SER A 92 -2.15 10.17 -5.45
N ALA A 93 -2.34 10.32 -4.15
CA ALA A 93 -3.64 10.76 -3.61
C ALA A 93 -3.94 12.24 -3.93
N ARG A 94 -2.91 13.10 -3.92
CA ARG A 94 -3.06 14.55 -4.13
C ARG A 94 -3.41 14.91 -5.58
N TRP A 95 -3.05 14.06 -6.54
CA TRP A 95 -3.43 14.25 -7.95
C TRP A 95 -4.94 14.16 -8.18
N ALA A 96 -5.68 13.43 -7.33
CA ALA A 96 -7.14 13.39 -7.34
C ALA A 96 -7.79 14.59 -6.60
N GLY A 97 -6.97 15.47 -6.03
CA GLY A 97 -7.42 16.63 -5.27
C GLY A 97 -8.20 16.28 -3.98
N PRO A 98 -8.67 17.30 -3.25
CA PRO A 98 -9.40 17.10 -1.98
C PRO A 98 -10.68 16.29 -2.13
N ALA A 99 -11.33 16.36 -3.30
CA ALA A 99 -12.55 15.63 -3.61
C ALA A 99 -12.31 14.15 -3.97
N LYS A 100 -11.04 13.70 -4.06
CA LYS A 100 -10.65 12.35 -4.48
C LYS A 100 -11.22 11.98 -5.86
N ASP A 101 -11.20 12.93 -6.80
CA ASP A 101 -11.59 12.70 -8.19
C ASP A 101 -10.47 11.96 -8.96
N PHE A 102 -10.48 10.63 -8.82
CA PHE A 102 -9.52 9.79 -9.51
C PHE A 102 -9.79 9.68 -11.01
N SER A 103 -11.02 9.88 -11.47
CA SER A 103 -11.32 9.97 -12.91
C SER A 103 -10.59 11.15 -13.53
N GLY A 104 -10.65 12.32 -12.88
CA GLY A 104 -9.87 13.50 -13.27
C GLY A 104 -8.36 13.28 -13.19
N ALA A 105 -7.87 12.59 -12.15
CA ALA A 105 -6.44 12.25 -12.03
C ALA A 105 -5.95 11.33 -13.16
N MET A 106 -6.73 10.30 -13.53
CA MET A 106 -6.42 9.40 -14.64
C MET A 106 -6.43 10.14 -15.99
N ALA A 107 -7.40 11.04 -16.21
CA ALA A 107 -7.44 11.89 -17.40
C ALA A 107 -6.19 12.79 -17.49
N ARG A 108 -5.79 13.40 -16.37
CA ARG A 108 -4.55 14.20 -16.30
C ARG A 108 -3.31 13.39 -16.66
N ILE A 109 -3.20 12.13 -16.22
CA ILE A 109 -2.10 11.23 -16.61
C ILE A 109 -2.10 11.01 -18.12
N ALA A 110 -3.25 10.72 -18.72
CA ALA A 110 -3.37 10.53 -20.17
C ALA A 110 -2.94 11.80 -20.93
N ASP A 111 -3.44 12.97 -20.53
CA ASP A 111 -3.12 14.26 -21.16
C ASP A 111 -1.63 14.60 -21.08
N GLU A 112 -0.98 14.31 -19.95
CA GLU A 112 0.46 14.55 -19.77
C GLU A 112 1.29 13.59 -20.63
N LEU A 113 0.91 12.32 -20.72
CA LEU A 113 1.56 11.35 -21.60
C LEU A 113 1.45 11.77 -23.06
N ASP A 114 0.27 12.23 -23.48
CA ASP A 114 0.03 12.68 -24.85
C ASP A 114 0.80 13.97 -25.16
N ARG A 115 0.85 14.92 -24.22
CA ARG A 115 1.68 16.14 -24.35
C ARG A 115 3.17 15.84 -24.47
N ARG A 116 3.66 14.76 -23.85
CA ARG A 116 5.05 14.29 -23.99
C ARG A 116 5.29 13.45 -25.25
N GLY A 117 4.26 13.14 -26.03
CA GLY A 117 4.35 12.19 -27.14
C GLY A 117 4.78 10.79 -26.68
N ALA A 118 4.47 10.42 -25.44
CA ALA A 118 4.95 9.19 -24.84
C ALA A 118 4.25 7.96 -25.43
N THR A 119 5.02 7.09 -26.05
CA THR A 119 4.57 5.77 -26.51
C THR A 119 4.69 4.70 -25.42
N ASN A 120 5.60 4.90 -24.47
CA ASN A 120 5.76 4.03 -23.31
C ASN A 120 4.61 4.27 -22.31
N ARG A 121 3.88 3.20 -21.98
CA ARG A 121 2.79 3.21 -20.98
C ARG A 121 3.14 2.42 -19.73
N ARG A 122 4.40 2.01 -19.55
CA ARG A 122 4.85 1.28 -18.37
C ARG A 122 4.64 2.09 -17.11
N ALA A 123 4.11 1.41 -16.10
CA ALA A 123 3.87 1.93 -14.79
C ALA A 123 3.98 0.81 -13.76
N HIS A 124 4.08 1.18 -12.50
CA HIS A 124 4.01 0.24 -11.40
C HIS A 124 3.32 0.86 -10.20
N PHE A 125 2.62 0.03 -9.45
CA PHE A 125 2.27 0.37 -8.07
C PHE A 125 3.38 -0.08 -7.13
N VAL A 126 3.60 0.71 -6.08
CA VAL A 126 4.48 0.39 -4.96
C VAL A 126 3.73 0.57 -3.65
N SER A 127 4.02 -0.30 -2.67
CA SER A 127 3.63 -0.16 -1.27
C SER A 127 4.87 -0.38 -0.42
N ALA A 128 5.15 0.58 0.46
CA ALA A 128 6.11 0.45 1.53
C ALA A 128 5.35 0.21 2.84
N LEU A 129 5.57 -0.95 3.44
CA LEU A 129 5.02 -1.35 4.72
C LEU A 129 6.09 -1.23 5.79
N VAL A 130 5.83 -0.39 6.79
CA VAL A 130 6.73 -0.21 7.91
C VAL A 130 6.08 -0.73 9.18
N LEU A 131 6.79 -1.61 9.88
CA LEU A 131 6.45 -2.06 11.23
C LEU A 131 7.46 -1.47 12.23
N ALA A 132 7.00 -0.57 13.08
CA ALA A 132 7.80 0.12 14.08
C ALA A 132 7.41 -0.30 15.50
N TRP A 133 8.39 -0.35 16.40
CA TRP A 133 8.18 -0.57 17.83
C TRP A 133 8.44 0.71 18.63
N PRO A 134 7.88 0.80 19.87
CA PRO A 134 8.08 1.98 20.73
C PRO A 134 9.53 2.29 21.08
N ASP A 135 10.42 1.30 21.00
CA ASP A 135 11.86 1.44 21.23
C ASP A 135 12.64 1.99 20.01
N GLY A 136 11.93 2.27 18.91
CA GLY A 136 12.51 2.79 17.68
C GLY A 136 13.00 1.73 16.70
N HIS A 137 12.88 0.44 17.02
CA HIS A 137 13.16 -0.63 16.05
C HIS A 137 12.15 -0.61 14.91
N THR A 138 12.62 -0.86 13.70
CA THR A 138 11.80 -0.80 12.48
C THR A 138 12.15 -1.92 11.52
N GLU A 139 11.10 -2.51 10.93
CA GLU A 139 11.18 -3.43 9.80
C GLU A 139 10.47 -2.79 8.60
N LEU A 140 11.08 -2.85 7.42
CA LEU A 140 10.54 -2.29 6.17
C LEU A 140 10.39 -3.39 5.13
N PHE A 141 9.21 -3.47 4.53
CA PHE A 141 8.90 -4.39 3.44
C PHE A 141 8.30 -3.62 2.28
N GLU A 142 8.84 -3.83 1.09
CA GLU A 142 8.32 -3.20 -0.13
C GLU A 142 7.74 -4.24 -1.07
N GLY A 143 6.60 -3.91 -1.66
CA GLY A 143 5.97 -4.69 -2.71
C GLY A 143 5.73 -3.82 -3.93
N ARG A 144 6.00 -4.38 -5.11
CA ARG A 144 5.76 -3.71 -6.40
C ARG A 144 4.98 -4.62 -7.32
N VAL A 145 4.10 -4.03 -8.13
CA VAL A 145 3.46 -4.71 -9.25
C VAL A 145 3.62 -3.86 -10.49
N PHE A 146 4.21 -4.44 -11.53
CA PHE A 146 4.47 -3.80 -12.81
C PHE A 146 3.34 -4.09 -13.79
N GLY A 147 3.12 -3.17 -14.71
CA GLY A 147 2.09 -3.27 -15.72
C GLY A 147 2.13 -2.09 -16.68
N ASP A 148 1.01 -1.89 -17.35
CA ASP A 148 0.84 -0.86 -18.36
C ASP A 148 -0.42 -0.05 -18.10
N LEU A 149 -0.36 1.24 -18.40
CA LEU A 149 -1.52 2.11 -18.41
C LEU A 149 -2.37 1.87 -19.66
N VAL A 150 -3.67 1.73 -19.45
CA VAL A 150 -4.68 1.58 -20.50
C VAL A 150 -5.81 2.57 -20.29
N ALA A 151 -6.69 2.71 -21.29
CA ALA A 151 -7.94 3.45 -21.11
C ALA A 151 -8.72 2.88 -19.91
N PRO A 152 -9.25 3.72 -19.00
CA PRO A 152 -9.92 3.25 -17.80
C PRO A 152 -11.07 2.27 -18.08
N ARG A 153 -11.05 1.11 -17.40
CA ARG A 153 -12.10 0.07 -17.47
C ARG A 153 -12.36 -0.53 -16.10
N GLY A 154 -13.60 -0.94 -15.86
CA GLY A 154 -14.05 -1.55 -14.61
C GLY A 154 -14.47 -0.55 -13.52
N GLN A 155 -15.17 -1.04 -12.51
CA GLN A 155 -15.76 -0.26 -11.40
C GLN A 155 -15.38 -0.81 -10.02
N LEU A 156 -14.55 -1.86 -9.96
CA LEU A 156 -14.05 -2.46 -8.74
C LEU A 156 -12.78 -1.72 -8.27
N GLY A 157 -12.35 -2.01 -7.05
CA GLY A 157 -11.15 -1.41 -6.49
C GLY A 157 -11.29 0.10 -6.26
N PHE A 158 -10.18 0.83 -6.35
CA PHE A 158 -10.15 2.27 -6.10
C PHE A 158 -8.95 2.96 -6.77
N GLY A 159 -8.95 4.29 -6.75
CA GLY A 159 -7.80 5.06 -7.20
C GLY A 159 -7.55 4.89 -8.70
N TYR A 160 -6.33 4.52 -9.05
CA TYR A 160 -5.89 4.30 -10.44
C TYR A 160 -6.13 2.86 -10.94
N ASP A 161 -6.81 2.02 -10.15
CA ASP A 161 -7.09 0.63 -10.54
C ASP A 161 -7.73 0.48 -11.93
N PRO A 162 -8.70 1.33 -12.35
CA PRO A 162 -9.31 1.20 -13.67
C PRO A 162 -8.34 1.43 -14.85
N MET A 163 -7.26 2.20 -14.67
CA MET A 163 -6.29 2.46 -15.76
C MET A 163 -5.07 1.54 -15.72
N PHE A 164 -4.91 0.72 -14.69
CA PHE A 164 -3.71 -0.10 -14.51
C PHE A 164 -3.99 -1.56 -14.90
N ARG A 165 -3.33 -2.02 -15.96
CA ARG A 165 -3.35 -3.44 -16.37
C ARG A 165 -2.04 -4.11 -15.93
N PRO A 166 -2.06 -5.00 -14.93
CA PRO A 166 -0.87 -5.71 -14.48
C PRO A 166 -0.29 -6.59 -15.59
N GLU A 167 1.03 -6.78 -15.54
CA GLU A 167 1.75 -7.61 -16.51
C GLU A 167 1.24 -9.06 -16.52
N GLY A 168 1.06 -9.61 -17.72
CA GLY A 168 0.54 -10.97 -17.91
C GLY A 168 -0.98 -11.11 -17.78
N MET A 169 -1.75 -10.01 -17.67
CA MET A 169 -3.21 -10.03 -17.59
C MET A 169 -3.86 -9.10 -18.62
N ASP A 170 -5.09 -9.42 -19.01
CA ASP A 170 -5.91 -8.58 -19.91
C ASP A 170 -6.87 -7.64 -19.16
N ARG A 171 -7.16 -7.96 -17.90
CA ARG A 171 -8.05 -7.19 -17.01
C ARG A 171 -7.28 -6.10 -16.29
N THR A 172 -7.91 -4.94 -16.11
CA THR A 172 -7.38 -3.89 -15.20
C THR A 172 -7.62 -4.29 -13.75
N PHE A 173 -6.93 -3.66 -12.80
CA PHE A 173 -7.30 -3.82 -11.39
C PHE A 173 -8.73 -3.34 -11.10
N GLY A 174 -9.27 -2.41 -11.90
CA GLY A 174 -10.66 -1.98 -11.80
C GLY A 174 -11.67 -3.05 -12.23
N GLU A 175 -11.22 -4.12 -12.89
CA GLU A 175 -12.04 -5.24 -13.32
C GLU A 175 -11.88 -6.47 -12.42
N ILE A 176 -10.95 -6.46 -11.46
CA ILE A 176 -10.57 -7.59 -10.59
C ILE A 176 -11.20 -7.42 -9.19
N SER A 177 -11.70 -8.51 -8.60
CA SER A 177 -12.32 -8.46 -7.27
C SER A 177 -11.28 -8.17 -6.18
N SER A 178 -11.72 -7.62 -5.04
CA SER A 178 -10.80 -7.40 -3.90
C SER A 178 -10.14 -8.70 -3.44
N GLU A 179 -10.91 -9.79 -3.39
CA GLU A 179 -10.41 -11.12 -3.03
C GLU A 179 -9.32 -11.61 -3.99
N GLU A 180 -9.51 -11.47 -5.30
CA GLU A 180 -8.50 -11.86 -6.30
C GLU A 180 -7.27 -10.93 -6.25
N LYS A 181 -7.47 -9.62 -6.07
CA LYS A 181 -6.40 -8.61 -6.07
C LYS A 181 -5.49 -8.70 -4.85
N HIS A 182 -6.09 -8.88 -3.68
CA HIS A 182 -5.40 -8.92 -2.39
C HIS A 182 -5.14 -10.35 -1.90
N GLY A 183 -5.68 -11.35 -2.60
CA GLY A 183 -5.45 -12.76 -2.33
C GLY A 183 -3.96 -13.11 -2.33
N VAL A 184 -3.60 -13.94 -1.35
CA VAL A 184 -2.25 -14.49 -1.19
C VAL A 184 -2.35 -15.99 -1.35
N ASP A 185 -1.61 -16.53 -2.31
CA ASP A 185 -1.32 -17.96 -2.33
C ASP A 185 -0.24 -18.24 -1.29
N TRP A 186 -0.65 -18.70 -0.11
CA TRP A 186 0.28 -19.01 0.99
C TRP A 186 1.18 -20.22 0.72
N GLN A 187 0.87 -21.06 -0.27
CA GLN A 187 1.72 -22.20 -0.64
C GLN A 187 2.89 -21.76 -1.50
N SER A 188 2.62 -21.00 -2.58
CA SER A 188 3.67 -20.48 -3.45
C SER A 188 4.30 -19.18 -2.93
N GLY A 189 3.59 -18.47 -2.06
CA GLY A 189 3.91 -17.10 -1.65
C GLY A 189 3.65 -16.06 -2.74
N ASN A 190 2.92 -16.42 -3.79
CA ASN A 190 2.57 -15.48 -4.85
C ASN A 190 1.41 -14.58 -4.41
N ALA A 191 1.51 -13.31 -4.80
CA ALA A 191 0.48 -12.31 -4.56
C ALA A 191 0.41 -11.36 -5.75
N LEU A 192 -0.81 -10.93 -6.11
CA LEU A 192 -1.01 -10.11 -7.31
C LEU A 192 -0.62 -8.65 -7.08
N SER A 193 -1.21 -8.01 -6.07
CA SER A 193 -1.00 -6.58 -5.83
C SER A 193 0.29 -6.26 -5.06
N HIS A 194 0.78 -5.03 -5.25
CA HIS A 194 1.90 -4.46 -4.49
C HIS A 194 1.73 -4.61 -2.96
N ARG A 195 0.56 -4.31 -2.40
CA ARG A 195 0.31 -4.46 -0.95
C ARG A 195 0.37 -5.91 -0.49
N ALA A 196 -0.27 -6.81 -1.23
CA ALA A 196 -0.26 -8.24 -0.88
C ALA A 196 1.17 -8.83 -0.97
N ARG A 197 1.96 -8.42 -1.96
CA ARG A 197 3.39 -8.78 -2.06
C ARG A 197 4.20 -8.27 -0.88
N ALA A 198 4.04 -7.01 -0.49
CA ALA A 198 4.72 -6.45 0.69
C ALA A 198 4.30 -7.18 1.98
N PHE A 199 3.02 -7.51 2.10
CA PHE A 199 2.48 -8.23 3.26
C PHE A 199 3.01 -9.66 3.36
N VAL A 200 3.18 -10.38 2.24
CA VAL A 200 3.79 -11.72 2.24
C VAL A 200 5.19 -11.69 2.85
N GLU A 201 6.01 -10.72 2.45
CA GLU A 201 7.37 -10.58 2.97
C GLU A 201 7.37 -10.23 4.46
N LEU A 202 6.49 -9.30 4.88
CA LEU A 202 6.29 -9.00 6.31
C LEU A 202 5.85 -10.23 7.09
N ALA A 203 4.90 -11.00 6.57
CA ALA A 203 4.36 -12.18 7.23
C ALA A 203 5.44 -13.26 7.41
N ARG A 204 6.26 -13.49 6.38
CA ARG A 204 7.41 -14.41 6.44
C ARG A 204 8.42 -13.98 7.49
N ALA A 205 8.77 -12.70 7.49
CA ALA A 205 9.80 -12.17 8.38
C ALA A 205 9.33 -12.10 9.84
N CYS A 206 8.15 -11.52 10.08
CA CYS A 206 7.73 -11.00 11.37
C CYS A 206 6.51 -11.70 11.97
N LEU A 207 5.75 -12.52 11.24
CA LEU A 207 4.55 -13.18 11.77
C LEU A 207 4.74 -14.69 11.95
N ARG A 208 4.11 -15.24 12.96
CA ARG A 208 4.09 -16.69 13.22
C ARG A 208 2.65 -17.11 13.47
N ARG A 209 2.23 -18.22 12.85
CA ARG A 209 0.91 -18.78 13.16
C ARG A 209 0.92 -19.31 14.59
N PRO A 210 -0.17 -19.12 15.35
CA PRO A 210 -0.32 -19.77 16.64
C PRO A 210 -0.17 -21.28 16.48
N VAL A 211 0.50 -21.93 17.44
CA VAL A 211 0.59 -23.40 17.52
C VAL A 211 -0.73 -23.96 18.02
#